data_AF-A0AAI9LL34-F1
#
_entry.id   AF-A0AAI9LL34-F1
#
_cell.length_a   1.000
_cell.length_b   1.000
_cell.length_c   1.000
_cell.angle_alpha   90.00
_cell.angle_beta   90.00
_cell.angle_gamma   90.00
#
_symmetry.space_group_name_H-M   'P 1'
#
loop_
_entity.id
_entity.type
_entity.pdbx_description
1 polymer ?
#
loop_
_entity_poly.entity_id
_entity_poly.type
_entity_poly.pdbx_seq_one_letter_code
_entity_poly.pdbx_strand_id
1 'polypeptide(L)'
;MLLPYADFLDAARRVRYDIELLQQQFQVSIETVCHRLSTLQRPHARGVPFYFVRLDQAGNISKRQSATSFHFARHGGACPLWHVHEAFAQPGRILTQVAEMPDGIRYFGIARTIERGGGGFRARRKLFAVGLGCELAHARELVYADHIDIDHPSDVAPIGPGCRVCPRQDCVQRAFPPAGKSIVIDSNTESLVSYRFAKD
;
A
#
# COMPACT_ATOMS: atom_id res chain seq x y z
N MET A 1 8.31 18.63 -20.85
CA MET A 1 8.00 18.00 -19.54
C MET A 1 7.72 16.52 -19.79
N LEU A 2 8.34 15.58 -19.06
CA LEU A 2 8.26 14.13 -19.36
C LEU A 2 6.84 13.54 -19.31
N LEU A 3 5.95 14.08 -18.46
CA LEU A 3 4.58 13.59 -18.30
C LEU A 3 3.60 14.78 -18.22
N PRO A 4 3.21 15.38 -19.36
CA PRO A 4 2.22 16.47 -19.41
C PRO A 4 0.92 16.07 -18.70
N TYR A 5 0.29 17.01 -17.99
CA TYR A 5 -0.81 16.66 -17.08
C TYR A 5 -2.04 16.08 -17.79
N ALA A 6 -2.54 16.77 -18.82
CA ALA A 6 -3.74 16.37 -19.56
C ALA A 6 -3.48 15.04 -20.28
N ASP A 7 -2.44 14.98 -21.11
CA ASP A 7 -2.07 13.78 -21.87
C ASP A 7 -1.90 12.54 -20.98
N PHE A 8 -1.26 12.69 -19.82
CA PHE A 8 -1.07 11.58 -18.89
C PHE A 8 -2.36 11.17 -18.19
N LEU A 9 -3.21 12.13 -17.77
CA LEU A 9 -4.50 11.83 -17.15
C LEU A 9 -5.44 11.12 -18.14
N ASP A 10 -5.49 11.59 -19.38
CA ASP A 10 -6.33 11.01 -20.43
C ASP A 10 -5.85 9.61 -20.79
N ALA A 11 -4.53 9.42 -20.90
CA ALA A 11 -3.95 8.09 -21.06
C ALA A 11 -4.29 7.17 -19.89
N ALA A 12 -4.12 7.64 -18.64
CA ALA A 12 -4.41 6.86 -17.45
C ALA A 12 -5.87 6.42 -17.39
N ARG A 13 -6.82 7.31 -17.67
CA ARG A 13 -8.24 6.95 -17.72
C ARG A 13 -8.55 5.95 -18.85
N ARG A 14 -7.99 6.17 -20.04
CA ARG A 14 -8.20 5.29 -21.20
C ARG A 14 -7.75 3.86 -20.95
N VAL A 15 -6.61 3.67 -20.31
CA VAL A 15 -6.08 2.33 -19.97
C VAL A 15 -6.51 1.86 -18.58
N ARG A 16 -7.51 2.52 -17.97
CA ARG A 16 -8.02 2.17 -16.63
C ARG A 16 -6.93 2.01 -15.59
N TYR A 17 -6.01 2.99 -15.57
CA TYR A 17 -4.90 3.09 -14.63
C TYR A 17 -3.91 1.92 -14.67
N ASP A 18 -3.83 1.18 -15.77
CA ASP A 18 -2.81 0.15 -15.98
C ASP A 18 -1.39 0.77 -15.95
N ILE A 19 -0.64 0.43 -14.91
CA ILE A 19 0.68 0.99 -14.62
C ILE A 19 1.71 0.51 -15.65
N GLU A 20 1.60 -0.73 -16.15
CA GLU A 20 2.55 -1.29 -17.11
C GLU A 20 2.29 -0.75 -18.52
N LEU A 21 1.03 -0.56 -18.92
CA LEU A 21 0.71 0.11 -20.19
C LEU A 21 1.14 1.59 -20.17
N LEU A 22 0.95 2.30 -19.05
CA LEU A 22 1.46 3.67 -18.90
C LEU A 22 3.00 3.71 -18.92
N GLN A 23 3.65 2.72 -18.30
CA GLN A 23 5.12 2.58 -18.35
C GLN A 23 5.61 2.47 -19.80
N GLN A 24 4.97 1.60 -20.59
CA GLN A 24 5.30 1.40 -22.00
C GLN A 24 5.00 2.63 -22.84
N GLN A 25 3.83 3.26 -22.65
CA GLN A 25 3.42 4.41 -23.46
C GLN A 25 4.35 5.62 -23.25
N PHE A 26 4.74 5.89 -22.01
CA PHE A 26 5.55 7.07 -21.66
C PHE A 26 7.05 6.79 -21.52
N GLN A 27 7.49 5.53 -21.68
CA GLN A 27 8.91 5.13 -21.60
C GLN A 27 9.59 5.59 -20.29
N VAL A 28 8.87 5.48 -19.17
CA VAL A 28 9.36 5.84 -17.83
C VAL A 28 9.32 4.63 -16.91
N SER A 29 9.94 4.72 -15.73
CA SER A 29 9.88 3.61 -14.76
C SER A 29 8.51 3.47 -14.10
N ILE A 30 8.17 2.26 -13.62
CA ILE A 30 6.98 2.01 -12.77
C ILE A 30 6.88 3.01 -11.61
N GLU A 31 8.00 3.28 -10.93
CA GLU A 31 8.03 4.26 -9.84
C GLU A 31 7.62 5.66 -10.30
N THR A 32 8.04 6.06 -11.51
CA THR A 32 7.69 7.35 -12.09
C THR A 32 6.21 7.42 -12.43
N VAL A 33 5.62 6.34 -12.96
CA VAL A 33 4.17 6.24 -13.25
C VAL A 33 3.39 6.38 -11.94
N CYS A 34 3.69 5.58 -10.92
CA CYS A 34 3.00 5.63 -9.63
C CYS A 34 3.11 7.01 -8.96
N HIS A 35 4.31 7.61 -8.98
CA HIS A 35 4.52 8.97 -8.49
C HIS A 35 3.63 9.95 -9.25
N ARG A 36 3.57 9.87 -10.58
CA ARG A 36 2.73 10.77 -11.37
C ARG A 36 1.24 10.61 -11.05
N LEU A 37 0.74 9.38 -10.99
CA LEU A 37 -0.64 9.06 -10.64
C LEU A 37 -1.05 9.69 -9.30
N SER A 38 -0.18 9.63 -8.29
CA SER A 38 -0.44 10.24 -6.97
C SER A 38 -0.56 11.77 -6.95
N THR A 39 -0.21 12.45 -8.05
CA THR A 39 -0.22 13.92 -8.15
C THR A 39 -1.36 14.48 -9.01
N LEU A 40 -2.26 13.63 -9.52
CA LEU A 40 -3.32 14.04 -10.44
C LEU A 40 -4.51 14.72 -9.73
N GLN A 41 -4.25 15.82 -9.01
CA GLN A 41 -5.26 16.53 -8.19
C GLN A 41 -5.51 17.99 -8.61
N ARG A 42 -5.31 18.34 -9.88
CA ARG A 42 -5.62 19.68 -10.41
C ARG A 42 -7.13 19.93 -10.31
N PRO A 43 -7.59 21.09 -9.82
CA PRO A 43 -9.00 21.46 -9.87
C PRO A 43 -9.59 21.27 -11.27
N HIS A 44 -10.83 20.76 -11.34
CA HIS A 44 -11.57 20.46 -12.59
C HIS A 44 -10.96 19.39 -13.50
N ALA A 45 -9.86 18.74 -13.12
CA ALA A 45 -9.24 17.65 -13.88
C ALA A 45 -8.62 16.59 -12.96
N ARG A 46 -9.35 16.14 -11.94
CA ARG A 46 -8.83 15.16 -10.96
C ARG A 46 -8.87 13.73 -11.51
N GLY A 47 -7.81 12.98 -11.29
CA GLY A 47 -7.82 11.52 -11.38
C GLY A 47 -8.17 10.88 -10.04
N VAL A 48 -8.17 9.55 -10.00
CA VAL A 48 -8.29 8.77 -8.76
C VAL A 48 -7.30 9.31 -7.70
N PRO A 49 -7.77 9.63 -6.49
CA PRO A 49 -6.89 10.06 -5.42
C PRO A 49 -6.11 8.86 -4.90
N PHE A 50 -4.81 8.83 -5.20
CA PHE A 50 -3.93 7.76 -4.76
C PHE A 50 -3.06 8.17 -3.57
N TYR A 51 -2.79 7.23 -2.66
CA TYR A 51 -1.55 7.21 -1.91
C TYR A 51 -0.47 6.50 -2.71
N PHE A 52 0.78 6.92 -2.53
CA PHE A 52 1.98 6.30 -3.07
C PHE A 52 3.03 6.14 -1.97
N VAL A 53 3.59 4.94 -1.88
CA VAL A 53 4.67 4.62 -0.96
C VAL A 53 5.79 3.85 -1.64
N ARG A 54 7.00 3.96 -1.08
CA ARG A 54 8.12 3.11 -1.43
C ARG A 54 8.84 2.66 -0.17
N LEU A 55 9.04 1.36 -0.03
CA LEU A 55 9.75 0.77 1.11
C LEU A 55 10.76 -0.28 0.68
N ASP A 56 11.70 -0.61 1.55
CA ASP A 56 12.66 -1.70 1.37
C ASP A 56 12.21 -2.98 2.12
N GLN A 57 12.98 -4.05 1.97
CA GLN A 57 12.66 -5.36 2.58
C GLN A 57 12.65 -5.32 4.12
N ALA A 58 13.35 -4.36 4.73
CA ALA A 58 13.32 -4.16 6.18
C ALA A 58 12.11 -3.32 6.64
N GLY A 59 11.26 -2.89 5.71
CA GLY A 59 10.08 -2.07 6.00
C GLY A 59 10.39 -0.58 6.13
N ASN A 60 11.58 -0.12 5.77
CA ASN A 60 11.92 1.29 5.82
C ASN A 60 11.21 2.03 4.68
N ILE A 61 10.22 2.86 5.02
CA ILE A 61 9.50 3.67 4.04
C ILE A 61 10.35 4.90 3.69
N SER A 62 10.84 4.94 2.46
CA SER A 62 11.70 6.01 1.93
C SER A 62 10.95 7.07 1.12
N LYS A 63 9.70 6.81 0.71
CA LYS A 63 8.81 7.80 0.09
C LYS A 63 7.37 7.62 0.55
N ARG A 64 6.67 8.74 0.76
CA ARG A 64 5.24 8.82 1.06
C ARG A 64 4.65 10.03 0.36
N GLN A 65 3.60 9.83 -0.41
CA GLN A 65 2.81 10.88 -1.05
C GLN A 65 1.35 10.44 -0.93
N SER A 66 0.44 11.36 -0.62
CA SER A 66 -0.97 11.00 -0.53
C SER A 66 -1.85 12.14 -1.01
N ALA A 67 -2.77 11.80 -1.92
CA ALA A 67 -3.94 12.59 -2.25
C ALA A 67 -5.19 12.15 -1.47
N THR A 68 -5.09 11.10 -0.64
CA THR A 68 -6.16 10.55 0.21
C THR A 68 -5.84 10.75 1.70
N SER A 69 -6.80 10.47 2.56
CA SER A 69 -6.65 10.41 4.02
C SER A 69 -5.89 9.17 4.52
N PHE A 70 -5.25 8.38 3.66
CA PHE A 70 -4.57 7.14 4.10
C PHE A 70 -3.48 7.42 5.15
N HIS A 71 -3.73 6.96 6.38
CA HIS A 71 -2.86 7.19 7.53
C HIS A 71 -1.89 6.01 7.76
N PHE A 72 -0.64 6.16 7.31
CA PHE A 72 0.47 5.38 7.89
C PHE A 72 0.89 6.01 9.20
N ALA A 73 1.28 5.21 10.21
CA ALA A 73 1.99 5.76 11.35
C ALA A 73 3.27 6.46 10.85
N ARG A 74 3.50 7.71 11.30
CA ARG A 74 4.74 8.44 11.03
C ARG A 74 5.96 7.76 11.67
N HIS A 75 5.73 7.01 12.74
CA HIS A 75 6.75 6.31 13.53
C HIS A 75 6.27 4.89 13.87
N GLY A 76 7.17 3.91 13.84
CA GLY A 76 6.83 2.48 13.94
C GLY A 76 6.64 1.86 12.55
N GLY A 77 7.12 0.63 12.37
CA GLY A 77 7.04 -0.08 11.10
C GLY A 77 5.60 -0.23 10.61
N ALA A 78 5.44 -0.31 9.28
CA ALA A 78 4.16 -0.61 8.65
C ALA A 78 3.64 -2.00 9.07
N CYS A 79 2.33 -2.20 8.96
CA CYS A 79 1.72 -3.48 9.31
C CYS A 79 2.25 -4.59 8.40
N PRO A 80 2.76 -5.71 8.94
CA PRO A 80 3.28 -6.82 8.14
C PRO A 80 2.19 -7.55 7.32
N LEU A 81 0.91 -7.39 7.67
CA LEU A 81 -0.23 -7.91 6.90
C LEU A 81 -0.52 -7.09 5.63
N TRP A 82 0.19 -6.00 5.42
CA TRP A 82 0.04 -5.17 4.23
C TRP A 82 0.83 -5.76 3.06
N HIS A 83 0.14 -6.03 1.94
CA HIS A 83 0.69 -6.72 0.75
C HIS A 83 1.93 -6.06 0.12
N VAL A 84 2.24 -4.79 0.44
CA VAL A 84 3.48 -4.15 -0.03
C VAL A 84 4.72 -4.86 0.52
N HIS A 85 4.63 -5.47 1.71
CA HIS A 85 5.70 -6.34 2.22
C HIS A 85 5.77 -7.67 1.48
N GLU A 86 4.62 -8.23 1.09
CA GLU A 86 4.54 -9.49 0.35
C GLU A 86 5.17 -9.38 -1.05
N ALA A 87 5.20 -8.18 -1.64
CA ALA A 87 5.81 -7.96 -2.95
C ALA A 87 7.27 -8.47 -3.04
N PHE A 88 8.03 -8.46 -1.94
CA PHE A 88 9.40 -9.00 -1.92
C PHE A 88 9.46 -10.53 -2.04
N ALA A 89 8.41 -11.24 -1.61
CA ALA A 89 8.31 -12.69 -1.80
C ALA A 89 7.93 -13.06 -3.24
N GLN A 90 7.39 -12.11 -4.00
CA GLN A 90 6.97 -12.31 -5.40
C GLN A 90 7.54 -11.22 -6.33
N PRO A 91 8.88 -11.15 -6.50
CA PRO A 91 9.51 -10.05 -7.21
C PRO A 91 9.00 -9.88 -8.64
N GLY A 92 8.71 -8.64 -9.04
CA GLY A 92 8.21 -8.31 -10.37
C GLY A 92 6.75 -8.68 -10.63
N ARG A 93 6.05 -9.35 -9.71
CA ARG A 93 4.61 -9.60 -9.83
C ARG A 93 3.80 -8.44 -9.26
N ILE A 94 2.72 -8.05 -9.93
CA ILE A 94 1.73 -7.15 -9.37
C ILE A 94 0.86 -7.93 -8.39
N LEU A 95 0.80 -7.46 -7.15
CA LEU A 95 -0.09 -7.94 -6.10
C LEU A 95 -1.19 -6.91 -5.84
N THR A 96 -2.38 -7.37 -5.49
CA THR A 96 -3.51 -6.52 -5.13
C THR A 96 -4.05 -6.93 -3.77
N GLN A 97 -4.65 -5.97 -3.05
CA GLN A 97 -5.25 -6.23 -1.74
C GLN A 97 -6.38 -5.25 -1.48
N VAL A 98 -7.51 -5.76 -1.00
CA VAL A 98 -8.50 -4.94 -0.29
C VAL A 98 -8.11 -4.94 1.19
N ALA A 99 -7.82 -3.78 1.75
CA ALA A 99 -7.36 -3.64 3.13
C ALA A 99 -8.28 -2.71 3.91
N GLU A 100 -8.61 -3.08 5.14
CA GLU A 100 -9.43 -2.28 6.04
C GLU A 100 -8.58 -1.73 7.18
N MET A 101 -8.64 -0.42 7.38
CA MET A 101 -8.00 0.27 8.50
C MET A 101 -8.86 0.16 9.77
N PRO A 102 -8.30 0.39 10.98
CA PRO A 102 -9.06 0.25 12.22
C PRO A 102 -10.24 1.22 12.37
N ASP A 103 -10.30 2.27 11.56
CA ASP A 103 -11.42 3.22 11.45
C ASP A 103 -12.56 2.72 10.54
N GLY A 104 -12.40 1.52 9.95
CA GLY A 104 -13.38 0.91 9.05
C GLY A 104 -13.24 1.34 7.59
N ILE A 105 -12.36 2.29 7.27
CA ILE A 105 -12.16 2.72 5.88
C ILE A 105 -11.43 1.61 5.11
N ARG A 106 -11.98 1.25 3.95
CA ARG A 106 -11.42 0.24 3.05
C ARG A 106 -10.69 0.88 1.89
N TYR A 107 -9.54 0.30 1.57
CA TYR A 107 -8.67 0.73 0.49
C TYR A 107 -8.38 -0.43 -0.45
N PHE A 108 -8.28 -0.12 -1.74
CA PHE A 108 -7.73 -1.03 -2.73
C PHE A 108 -6.28 -0.62 -3.02
N GLY A 109 -5.37 -1.58 -2.86
CA GLY A 109 -3.94 -1.39 -3.06
C GLY A 109 -3.38 -2.28 -4.16
N ILE A 110 -2.32 -1.77 -4.78
CA ILE A 110 -1.49 -2.42 -5.78
C ILE A 110 -0.05 -2.33 -5.29
N ALA A 111 0.68 -3.45 -5.31
CA ALA A 111 2.09 -3.49 -4.95
C ALA A 111 2.94 -4.29 -5.95
N ARG A 112 4.19 -3.87 -6.13
CA ARG A 112 5.19 -4.60 -6.93
C ARG A 112 6.59 -4.18 -6.51
N THR A 113 7.57 -5.07 -6.66
CA THR A 113 8.98 -4.67 -6.52
C THR A 113 9.52 -3.92 -7.74
N ILE A 114 10.47 -3.04 -7.49
CA ILE A 114 11.27 -2.34 -8.50
C ILE A 114 12.74 -2.51 -8.16
N GLU A 115 13.56 -2.60 -9.20
CA GLU A 115 15.01 -2.62 -9.09
C GLU A 115 15.61 -1.32 -9.64
N ARG A 116 16.67 -0.83 -9.00
CA ARG A 116 17.49 0.28 -9.50
C ARG A 116 18.97 -0.03 -9.35
N GLY A 117 19.77 0.47 -10.30
CA GLY A 117 21.20 0.21 -10.33
C GLY A 117 21.52 -1.19 -10.85
N GLY A 118 22.72 -1.69 -10.55
CA GLY A 118 23.28 -2.86 -11.20
C GLY A 118 24.17 -2.48 -12.39
N GLY A 119 24.19 -3.31 -13.43
CA GLY A 119 25.06 -3.14 -14.60
C GLY A 119 26.24 -4.12 -14.67
N GLY A 120 26.31 -5.09 -13.75
CA GLY A 120 27.28 -6.17 -13.79
C GLY A 120 27.02 -7.21 -12.71
N PHE A 121 27.57 -8.41 -12.85
CA PHE A 121 27.37 -9.55 -11.94
C PHE A 121 27.67 -9.22 -10.47
N ARG A 122 28.67 -8.38 -10.22
CA ARG A 122 29.12 -7.98 -8.87
C ARG A 122 28.55 -6.65 -8.39
N ALA A 123 27.77 -5.96 -9.22
CA ALA A 123 27.19 -4.68 -8.85
C ALA A 123 25.98 -4.89 -7.93
N ARG A 124 25.94 -4.17 -6.81
CA ARG A 124 24.77 -4.18 -5.93
C ARG A 124 23.57 -3.56 -6.63
N ARG A 125 22.41 -4.20 -6.46
CA ARG A 125 21.11 -3.69 -6.89
C ARG A 125 20.36 -3.13 -5.70
N LYS A 126 19.63 -2.03 -5.90
CA LYS A 126 18.64 -1.55 -4.95
C LYS A 126 17.31 -2.21 -5.28
N LEU A 127 16.73 -2.92 -4.32
CA LEU A 127 15.40 -3.51 -4.42
C LEU A 127 14.45 -2.75 -3.49
N PHE A 128 13.34 -2.29 -4.04
CA PHE A 128 12.26 -1.64 -3.29
C PHE A 128 10.93 -2.27 -3.66
N ALA A 129 9.93 -2.14 -2.80
CA ALA A 129 8.52 -2.31 -3.15
C ALA A 129 7.88 -0.93 -3.29
N VAL A 130 7.09 -0.75 -4.35
CA VAL A 130 6.16 0.38 -4.47
C VAL A 130 4.77 -0.10 -4.11
N GLY A 131 4.03 0.77 -3.43
CA GLY A 131 2.60 0.60 -3.18
C GLY A 131 1.85 1.81 -3.72
N LEU A 132 0.76 1.57 -4.43
CA LEU A 132 -0.17 2.57 -4.92
C LEU A 132 -1.58 2.13 -4.50
N GLY A 133 -2.40 3.01 -3.95
CA GLY A 133 -3.76 2.63 -3.59
C GLY A 133 -4.69 3.80 -3.36
N CYS A 134 -5.98 3.50 -3.33
CA CYS A 134 -7.06 4.48 -3.22
C CYS A 134 -8.16 3.92 -2.31
N GLU A 135 -9.10 4.76 -1.89
CA GLU A 135 -10.30 4.25 -1.23
C GLU A 135 -11.03 3.27 -2.13
N LEU A 136 -11.60 2.20 -1.56
CA LEU A 136 -12.19 1.09 -2.30
C LEU A 136 -13.26 1.57 -3.31
N ALA A 137 -13.98 2.65 -2.98
CA ALA A 137 -14.99 3.25 -3.86
C ALA A 137 -14.45 3.71 -5.23
N HIS A 138 -13.15 4.02 -5.33
CA HIS A 138 -12.47 4.40 -6.58
C HIS A 138 -11.90 3.21 -7.34
N ALA A 139 -11.80 2.03 -6.73
CA ALA A 139 -11.14 0.87 -7.32
C ALA A 139 -11.78 0.43 -8.65
N ARG A 140 -13.08 0.69 -8.86
CA ARG A 140 -13.81 0.41 -10.11
C ARG A 140 -13.15 1.03 -11.36
N GLU A 141 -12.43 2.14 -11.19
CA GLU A 141 -11.72 2.81 -12.29
C GLU A 141 -10.45 2.06 -12.73
N LEU A 142 -9.94 1.14 -11.91
CA LEU A 142 -8.67 0.45 -12.09
C LEU A 142 -8.88 -0.94 -12.69
N VAL A 143 -8.11 -1.29 -13.73
CA VAL A 143 -8.11 -2.63 -14.34
C VAL A 143 -7.80 -3.74 -13.30
N TYR A 144 -6.99 -3.42 -12.30
CA TYR A 144 -6.57 -4.36 -11.27
C TYR A 144 -7.69 -4.83 -10.34
N ALA A 145 -8.84 -4.14 -10.34
CA ALA A 145 -10.00 -4.47 -9.51
C ALA A 145 -11.10 -5.24 -10.26
N ASP A 146 -10.88 -5.62 -11.53
CA ASP A 146 -11.92 -6.25 -12.38
C ASP A 146 -12.52 -7.55 -11.82
N HIS A 147 -11.80 -8.22 -10.91
CA HIS A 147 -12.22 -9.48 -10.29
C HIS A 147 -12.75 -9.31 -8.87
N ILE A 148 -12.94 -8.08 -8.40
CA ILE A 148 -13.30 -7.76 -7.02
C ILE A 148 -14.72 -7.22 -6.98
N ASP A 149 -15.56 -7.83 -6.14
CA ASP A 149 -16.82 -7.21 -5.74
C ASP A 149 -16.51 -6.04 -4.80
N ILE A 150 -16.69 -4.82 -5.32
CA ILE A 150 -16.40 -3.58 -4.59
C ILE A 150 -17.40 -3.33 -3.46
N ASP A 151 -18.64 -3.80 -3.62
CA ASP A 151 -19.73 -3.59 -2.67
C ASP A 151 -19.67 -4.64 -1.55
N HIS A 152 -19.31 -5.88 -1.89
CA HIS A 152 -19.20 -7.01 -0.95
C HIS A 152 -17.88 -7.78 -1.10
N PRO A 153 -16.72 -7.16 -0.83
CA PRO A 153 -15.43 -7.84 -0.96
C PRO A 153 -15.32 -9.03 0.01
N SER A 154 -14.97 -10.21 -0.51
CA SER A 154 -14.81 -11.45 0.27
C SER A 154 -13.52 -11.48 1.10
N ASP A 155 -12.42 -10.96 0.54
CA ASP A 155 -11.07 -11.09 1.10
C ASP A 155 -10.50 -9.74 1.57
N VAL A 156 -11.10 -9.19 2.62
CA VAL A 156 -10.68 -7.92 3.22
C VAL A 156 -9.63 -8.17 4.31
N ALA A 157 -8.40 -7.70 4.10
CA ALA A 157 -7.33 -7.82 5.07
C ALA A 157 -7.44 -6.76 6.19
N PRO A 158 -7.60 -7.15 7.47
CA PRO A 158 -7.64 -6.21 8.59
C PRO A 158 -6.23 -5.73 8.96
N ILE A 159 -5.76 -4.67 8.30
CA ILE A 159 -4.44 -4.09 8.56
C ILE A 159 -4.50 -3.00 9.63
N GLY A 160 -3.35 -2.42 9.98
CA GLY A 160 -3.29 -1.30 10.90
C GLY A 160 -2.17 -0.31 10.58
N PRO A 161 -2.13 0.83 11.28
CA PRO A 161 -1.11 1.86 11.07
C PRO A 161 0.29 1.46 11.54
N GLY A 162 0.40 0.41 12.37
CA GLY A 162 1.64 -0.13 12.97
C GLY A 162 1.38 -0.63 14.38
N CYS A 163 2.03 -1.72 14.82
CA CYS A 163 1.65 -2.44 16.06
C CYS A 163 1.59 -1.54 17.31
N ARG A 164 2.53 -0.60 17.45
CA ARG A 164 2.61 0.32 18.60
C ARG A 164 1.45 1.31 18.71
N VAL A 165 0.67 1.49 17.65
CA VAL A 165 -0.47 2.42 17.63
C VAL A 165 -1.75 1.75 17.10
N CYS A 166 -1.71 0.45 16.79
CA CYS A 166 -2.84 -0.28 16.25
C CYS A 166 -3.79 -0.72 17.37
N PRO A 167 -5.08 -0.35 17.33
CA PRO A 167 -6.06 -0.69 18.37
C PRO A 167 -6.68 -2.09 18.21
N ARG A 168 -6.41 -2.82 17.12
CA ARG A 168 -6.99 -4.16 16.88
C ARG A 168 -6.54 -5.15 17.97
N GLN A 169 -7.47 -5.75 18.68
CA GLN A 169 -7.12 -6.63 19.80
C GLN A 169 -6.78 -8.04 19.34
N ASP A 170 -7.48 -8.56 18.34
CA ASP A 170 -7.36 -9.97 17.92
C ASP A 170 -6.35 -10.18 16.78
N CYS A 171 -5.26 -9.39 16.76
CA CYS A 171 -4.24 -9.48 15.71
C CYS A 171 -3.18 -10.52 16.06
N VAL A 172 -3.28 -11.71 15.44
CA VAL A 172 -2.30 -12.81 15.61
C VAL A 172 -0.89 -12.45 15.12
N GLN A 173 -0.77 -11.48 14.21
CA GLN A 173 0.51 -11.01 13.66
C GLN A 173 1.13 -9.86 14.49
N ARG A 174 0.57 -9.50 15.64
CA ARG A 174 1.03 -8.37 16.45
C ARG A 174 2.47 -8.58 16.95
N ALA A 175 3.38 -7.70 16.53
CA ALA A 175 4.80 -7.78 16.89
C ALA A 175 5.20 -6.95 18.11
N PHE A 176 4.40 -5.92 18.47
CA PHE A 176 4.69 -5.05 19.60
C PHE A 176 3.41 -4.69 20.36
N PRO A 177 3.49 -4.46 21.69
CA PRO A 177 2.37 -3.94 22.45
C PRO A 177 2.04 -2.52 21.98
N PRO A 178 0.75 -2.13 21.93
CA PRO A 178 0.40 -0.74 21.70
C PRO A 178 0.93 0.16 22.82
N ALA A 179 1.48 1.31 22.45
CA ALA A 179 2.02 2.28 23.39
C ALA A 179 0.91 2.82 24.30
N GLY A 180 1.20 2.91 25.61
CA GLY A 180 0.26 3.41 26.61
C GLY A 180 -0.85 2.43 27.01
N LYS A 181 -0.87 1.20 26.49
CA LYS A 181 -1.86 0.18 26.85
C LYS A 181 -1.33 -0.79 27.90
N SER A 182 -2.17 -1.12 28.87
CA SER A 182 -1.92 -2.19 29.84
C SER A 182 -2.04 -3.55 29.18
N ILE A 183 -0.98 -4.35 29.26
CA ILE A 183 -0.95 -5.72 28.75
C ILE A 183 -1.73 -6.63 29.72
N VAL A 184 -2.59 -7.47 29.16
CA VAL A 184 -3.30 -8.52 29.90
C VAL A 184 -2.35 -9.70 30.07
N ILE A 185 -1.94 -9.95 31.32
CA ILE A 185 -1.10 -11.09 31.70
C ILE A 185 -2.02 -12.11 32.37
N ASP A 186 -2.11 -13.30 31.79
CA ASP A 186 -2.89 -14.41 32.32
C ASP A 186 -2.06 -15.69 32.17
N SER A 187 -1.69 -16.30 33.29
CA SER A 187 -0.88 -17.52 33.34
C SER A 187 -1.69 -18.78 33.05
N ASN A 188 -3.02 -18.70 33.05
CA ASN A 188 -3.91 -19.85 32.96
C ASN A 188 -4.50 -20.04 31.55
N THR A 189 -4.20 -19.13 30.62
CA THR A 189 -4.75 -19.15 29.26
C THR A 189 -3.65 -18.97 28.23
N GLU A 190 -3.53 -19.92 27.30
CA GLU A 190 -2.70 -19.78 26.10
C GLU A 190 -3.46 -19.03 25.01
N SER A 191 -2.78 -18.14 24.27
CA SER A 191 -3.39 -17.39 23.17
C SER A 191 -2.41 -17.22 22.02
N LEU A 192 -2.90 -17.37 20.78
CA LEU A 192 -2.14 -17.03 19.57
C LEU A 192 -1.93 -15.52 19.40
N VAL A 193 -2.70 -14.69 20.12
CA VAL A 193 -2.60 -13.25 20.05
C VAL A 193 -1.51 -12.76 21.02
N SER A 194 -0.36 -12.38 20.45
CA SER A 194 0.71 -11.74 21.20
C SER A 194 0.27 -10.38 21.76
N TYR A 195 0.74 -10.03 22.96
CA TYR A 195 0.50 -8.72 23.60
C TYR A 195 -0.97 -8.32 23.71
N ARG A 196 -1.86 -9.22 24.18
CA ARG A 196 -3.25 -8.87 24.54
C ARG A 196 -3.26 -7.65 25.48
N PHE A 197 -4.19 -6.73 25.29
CA PHE A 197 -4.25 -5.48 26.05
C PHE A 197 -5.70 -5.04 26.28
N ALA A 198 -5.95 -4.30 27.36
CA ALA A 198 -7.29 -3.83 27.72
C ALA A 198 -7.88 -2.88 26.65
N LYS A 199 -9.21 -2.94 26.42
CA LYS A 199 -9.92 -1.85 25.74
C LYS A 199 -9.90 -0.62 26.66
N ASP A 200 -9.84 0.57 26.08
CA ASP A 200 -10.15 1.79 26.84
C ASP A 200 -11.63 1.77 27.25
#